data_AF-Q9DEX4-F1
#
_entry.id   AF-Q9DEX4-F1
#
_cell.length_a   1.000
_cell.length_b   1.000
_cell.length_c   1.000
_cell.angle_alpha   90.00
_cell.angle_beta   90.00
_cell.angle_gamma   90.00
#
_symmetry.space_group_name_H-M   'P 1'
#
loop_
_entity.id
_entity.type
_entity.pdbx_description
1 polymer ?
#
loop_
_entity_poly.entity_id
_entity_poly.type
_entity_poly.pdbx_seq_one_letter_code
_entity_poly.pdbx_strand_id
1 'polypeptide(L)' 'MKIFLLFTFSTFFLSAFEQAAASAHYDKILTHSRIRARDQGPNVCALQQVMGTKKKYFSTCRNWYQGSICGKKATV' A
#
# COMPACT_ATOMS: atom_id res chain seq x y z
N MET A 1 19.82 -17.70 -36.71
CA MET A 1 20.34 -16.67 -35.78
C MET A 1 19.36 -15.51 -35.54
N LYS A 2 18.71 -14.93 -36.56
CA LYS A 2 17.72 -13.84 -36.39
C LYS A 2 16.49 -14.22 -35.53
N ILE A 3 15.95 -15.43 -35.72
CA ILE A 3 14.76 -15.89 -34.99
C ILE A 3 15.04 -16.06 -33.49
N PHE A 4 16.20 -16.63 -33.13
CA PHE A 4 16.62 -16.77 -31.74
C PHE A 4 16.77 -15.41 -31.04
N LEU A 5 17.32 -14.40 -31.73
CA LEU A 5 17.43 -13.04 -31.21
C LEU A 5 16.06 -12.39 -30.98
N LEU A 6 15.09 -12.63 -31.87
CA LEU A 6 13.73 -12.11 -31.70
C LEU A 6 13.03 -12.75 -30.50
N PHE A 7 13.22 -14.06 -30.29
CA PHE A 7 12.67 -14.75 -29.12
C PHE A 7 13.26 -14.26 -27.82
N THR A 8 14.58 -14.09 -27.73
CA THR A 8 15.23 -13.57 -26.51
C THR A 8 14.84 -12.12 -26.22
N PHE A 9 14.65 -11.30 -27.27
CA PHE A 9 14.22 -9.92 -27.10
C PHE A 9 12.76 -9.83 -26.63
N SER A 10 11.88 -10.67 -27.18
CA SER A 10 10.47 -10.75 -26.79
C SER A 10 10.30 -11.19 -25.34
N THR A 11 11.03 -12.24 -24.91
CA THR A 11 10.96 -12.73 -23.53
C THR A 11 11.49 -11.70 -22.53
N PHE A 12 12.54 -10.96 -22.88
CA PHE A 12 13.06 -9.87 -22.06
C PHE A 12 12.08 -8.69 -21.95
N PHE A 13 11.41 -8.34 -23.05
CA PHE A 13 10.40 -7.28 -23.03
C PHE A 13 9.19 -7.66 -22.17
N LEU A 14 8.71 -8.90 -22.28
CA LEU A 14 7.61 -9.42 -21.47
C LEU A 14 7.94 -9.41 -19.98
N SER A 15 9.13 -9.86 -19.59
CA SER A 15 9.53 -9.88 -18.18
C SER A 15 9.71 -8.48 -17.59
N ALA A 16 10.26 -7.54 -18.36
CA ALA A 16 10.38 -6.15 -17.93
C ALA A 16 9.01 -5.48 -17.72
N PHE A 17 8.03 -5.78 -18.58
CA PHE A 17 6.67 -5.24 -18.47
C PHE A 17 5.92 -5.80 -17.25
N GLU A 18 6.06 -7.10 -16.97
CA GLU A 18 5.45 -7.74 -15.80
C GLU A 18 5.96 -7.13 -14.49
N GLN A 19 7.28 -6.91 -14.39
CA GLN A 19 7.89 -6.30 -13.22
C GLN A 19 7.42 -4.86 -13.00
N ALA A 20 7.26 -4.07 -14.07
CA ALA A 20 6.78 -2.69 -14.01
C ALA A 20 5.29 -2.61 -13.59
N ALA A 21 4.46 -3.55 -14.04
CA ALA A 21 3.06 -3.62 -13.63
C ALA A 21 2.92 -4.02 -12.15
N ALA A 22 3.75 -4.96 -11.68
CA ALA A 22 3.78 -5.37 -10.28
C ALA A 22 4.21 -4.22 -9.36
N SER A 23 5.31 -3.52 -9.68
CA SER A 23 5.78 -2.39 -8.87
C SER A 23 4.78 -1.24 -8.81
N ALA A 24 4.11 -0.92 -9.93
CA ALA A 24 3.10 0.13 -9.97
C ALA A 24 1.93 -0.11 -9.00
N HIS A 25 1.51 -1.36 -8.80
CA HIS A 25 0.44 -1.69 -7.86
C HIS A 25 0.89 -1.53 -6.40
N TYR A 26 2.08 -2.02 -6.05
CA TYR A 26 2.67 -1.83 -4.71
C TYR A 26 2.93 -0.35 -4.40
N ASP A 27 3.44 0.40 -5.37
CA ASP A 27 3.70 1.84 -5.24
C ASP A 27 2.41 2.64 -5.06
N LYS A 28 1.30 2.24 -5.71
CA LYS A 28 -0.01 2.86 -5.53
C LYS A 28 -0.56 2.67 -4.11
N ILE A 29 -0.39 1.49 -3.52
CA ILE A 29 -0.77 1.23 -2.13
C ILE A 29 0.09 2.07 -1.18
N LEU A 30 1.41 2.08 -1.40
CA LEU A 30 2.34 2.84 -0.57
C LEU A 30 2.13 4.35 -0.68
N THR A 31 1.82 4.88 -1.87
CA THR A 31 1.54 6.32 -2.05
C THR A 31 0.28 6.74 -1.30
N HIS A 32 -0.81 5.97 -1.36
CA HIS A 32 -2.02 6.26 -0.58
C HIS A 32 -1.76 6.29 0.94
N SER A 33 -0.99 5.32 1.44
CA SER A 33 -0.57 5.26 2.83
C SER A 33 0.35 6.41 3.23
N ARG A 34 1.25 6.81 2.33
CA ARG A 34 2.27 7.84 2.58
C ARG A 34 1.67 9.26 2.55
N ILE A 35 0.63 9.51 1.77
CA ILE A 35 -0.06 10.82 1.70
C ILE A 35 -0.74 11.16 3.04
N ARG A 36 -1.48 10.22 3.66
CA ARG A 36 -2.16 10.48 4.95
C ARG A 36 -1.20 10.66 6.11
N ALA A 37 -0.09 9.94 6.09
CA ALA A 37 0.95 10.07 7.11
C ALA A 37 1.86 11.30 6.87
N ARG A 38 1.76 11.97 5.70
CA ARG A 38 2.64 13.08 5.32
C ARG A 38 2.52 14.26 6.27
N ASP A 39 1.29 14.55 6.71
CA ASP A 39 1.00 15.69 7.60
C ASP A 39 1.51 15.45 9.04
N GLN A 40 1.69 14.18 9.42
CA GLN A 40 2.12 13.78 10.77
C GLN A 40 3.63 13.54 10.86
N GLY A 41 4.26 13.11 9.77
CA GLY A 41 5.69 12.83 9.70
C GLY A 41 6.06 11.35 9.91
N PRO A 42 7.36 11.02 9.81
CA PRO A 42 7.85 9.65 9.99
C PRO A 42 7.71 9.21 11.46
N ASN A 43 7.58 7.89 11.67
CA ASN A 43 7.53 7.26 12.99
C ASN A 43 6.33 7.66 13.87
N VAL A 44 5.22 8.10 13.27
CA VAL A 44 3.96 8.36 13.97
C VAL A 44 3.04 7.14 13.94
N CYS A 45 2.32 6.96 15.05
CA CYS A 45 1.36 5.88 15.26
C CYS A 45 -0.06 6.44 15.41
N ALA A 46 -1.04 5.69 14.92
CA ALA A 46 -2.47 5.98 15.03
C ALA A 46 -3.09 5.05 16.08
N LEU A 47 -3.73 5.62 17.10
CA LEU A 47 -4.43 4.89 18.15
C LEU A 47 -5.94 4.99 17.93
N GLN A 48 -6.53 3.94 17.37
CA GLN A 48 -7.96 3.90 17.08
C GLN A 48 -8.76 3.44 18.29
N GLN A 49 -9.77 4.19 18.70
CA GLN A 49 -10.76 3.75 19.68
C GLN A 49 -12.10 3.49 18.99
N VAL A 50 -12.68 2.31 19.20
CA VAL A 50 -13.99 1.97 18.63
C VAL A 50 -15.10 2.68 19.41
N MET A 51 -15.94 3.44 18.72
CA MET A 51 -17.02 4.21 19.33
C MET A 51 -17.92 3.34 20.21
N GLY A 52 -18.25 3.86 21.40
CA GLY A 52 -19.06 3.16 22.39
C GLY A 52 -18.35 2.01 23.11
N THR A 53 -17.03 1.84 22.91
CA THR A 53 -16.23 0.84 23.64
C THR A 53 -14.93 1.44 24.17
N LYS A 54 -14.28 0.72 25.09
CA LYS A 54 -12.91 1.02 25.56
C LYS A 54 -11.84 0.26 24.76
N LYS A 55 -12.22 -0.44 23.67
CA LYS A 55 -11.27 -1.20 22.84
C LYS A 55 -10.44 -0.23 22.02
N LYS A 56 -9.11 -0.33 22.15
CA LYS A 56 -8.14 0.48 21.42
C LYS A 56 -7.29 -0.42 20.53
N TYR A 57 -7.02 0.05 19.31
CA TYR A 57 -6.23 -0.65 18.31
C TYR A 57 -5.08 0.24 17.89
N PHE A 58 -3.87 -0.30 17.96
CA PHE A 58 -2.66 0.40 17.61
C PHE A 58 -2.23 0.06 16.18
N SER A 59 -1.95 1.08 15.39
CA SER A 59 -1.46 0.92 14.03
C SER A 59 -0.46 2.02 13.70
N THR A 60 0.36 1.81 12.66
CA THR A 60 1.17 2.90 12.11
C THR A 60 0.28 3.82 11.26
N CYS A 61 0.61 5.11 11.17
CA CYS A 61 -0.13 6.03 10.28
C CYS A 61 -0.08 5.62 8.80
N ARG A 62 0.91 4.78 8.41
CA ARG A 62 0.98 4.18 7.07
C ARG A 62 -0.09 3.11 6.86
N ASN A 63 -0.39 2.31 7.87
CA ASN A 63 -1.36 1.23 7.79
C ASN A 63 -2.79 1.70 8.11
N TRP A 64 -2.95 2.93 8.60
CA TRP A 64 -4.26 3.49 8.88
C TRP A 64 -4.99 3.89 7.58
N TYR A 65 -5.95 3.08 7.17
CA TYR A 65 -6.80 3.34 6.01
C TYR A 65 -8.30 3.26 6.27
N GLN A 66 -8.71 2.53 7.31
CA GLN A 66 -10.10 2.22 7.58
C GLN A 66 -10.59 2.99 8.81
N GLY A 67 -11.55 3.90 8.60
CA GLY A 67 -12.18 4.69 9.68
C GLY A 67 -13.24 3.90 10.48
N SER A 68 -13.34 2.59 10.26
CA SER A 68 -14.27 1.70 10.95
C SER A 68 -13.62 0.37 11.30
N ILE A 69 -13.99 -0.18 12.46
CA ILE A 69 -13.58 -1.49 12.97
C ILE A 69 -14.86 -2.27 13.27
N CYS A 70 -15.01 -3.45 12.67
CA CYS A 70 -16.21 -4.28 12.80
C CYS A 70 -17.52 -3.54 12.49
N GLY A 71 -17.53 -2.68 11.46
CA GLY A 71 -18.70 -1.88 11.06
C GLY A 71 -19.01 -0.68 11.96
N LYS A 72 -18.29 -0.50 13.07
CA LYS A 72 -18.40 0.68 13.94
C LYS A 72 -17.33 1.70 13.60
N LYS A 73 -17.68 2.99 13.60
CA LYS A 73 -16.69 4.07 13.42
C LYS A 73 -15.65 4.03 14.54
N ALA A 74 -14.40 4.33 14.19
CA ALA A 74 -13.30 4.44 15.12
C ALA A 74 -12.69 5.84 15.04
N THR A 75 -12.40 6.44 16.20
CA THR A 75 -11.73 7.74 16.33
C THR A 75 -10.23 7.51 16.51
N VAL A 76 -9.39 8.29 15.84
CA VAL A 76 -7.92 8.32 16.01
C VAL A 76 -7.55 9.53 16.84
#